data_AF-A0A5B1CFX3-F1
#
_entry.id   AF-A0A5B1CFX3-F1
#
_cell.length_a   1.000
_cell.length_b   1.000
_cell.length_c   1.000
_cell.angle_alpha   90.00
_cell.angle_beta   90.00
_cell.angle_gamma   90.00
#
_symmetry.space_group_name_H-M   'P 1'
#
loop_
_entity.id
_entity.type
_entity.pdbx_description
1 polymer ?
#
loop_
_entity_poly.entity_id
_entity_poly.type
_entity_poly.pdbx_seq_one_letter_code
_entity_poly.pdbx_strand_id
1 'polypeptide(L)'
;MMTKRRSRRNRSGTAVTELAVCLPVLVLITLATIESCTMLHLQQRLKTTAFEAARVGIVPGAKPVNVEYQCELLLDNHGVQGYSVTMDPANPSTLDQGDYFTVTVSASCGPNSLVGGWIYADKILSKSVSLSAE
;
A
#
# COMPACT_ATOMS: atom_id res chain seq x y z
N MET A 1 17.46 25.01 -66.30
CA MET A 1 16.15 25.16 -65.62
C MET A 1 16.35 24.75 -64.16
N MET A 2 16.31 25.69 -63.22
CA MET A 2 16.83 25.49 -61.84
C MET A 2 15.66 25.29 -60.85
N THR A 3 15.51 24.07 -60.33
CA THR A 3 14.39 23.71 -59.46
C THR A 3 14.65 24.19 -58.03
N LYS A 4 13.95 25.25 -57.61
CA LYS A 4 14.05 25.85 -56.28
C LYS A 4 13.47 24.88 -55.23
N ARG A 5 14.33 24.15 -54.50
CA ARG A 5 13.93 23.30 -53.37
C ARG A 5 13.28 24.18 -52.29
N ARG A 6 11.97 24.07 -52.09
CA ARG A 6 11.26 24.70 -50.97
C ARG A 6 11.82 24.12 -49.67
N SER A 7 12.54 24.94 -48.92
CA SER A 7 12.92 24.64 -47.54
C SER A 7 11.66 24.35 -46.74
N ARG A 8 11.48 23.08 -46.32
CA ARG A 8 10.42 22.70 -45.38
C ARG A 8 10.79 23.34 -44.05
N ARG A 9 10.12 24.44 -43.70
CA ARG A 9 10.24 25.12 -42.41
C ARG A 9 10.07 24.06 -41.31
N ASN A 10 11.08 23.91 -40.46
CA ASN A 10 11.19 22.82 -39.48
C ASN A 10 10.14 23.03 -38.36
N ARG A 11 8.90 22.59 -38.59
CA ARG A 11 7.76 22.71 -37.64
C ARG A 11 7.91 21.83 -36.40
N SER A 12 8.98 21.04 -36.31
CA SER A 12 9.32 20.21 -35.18
C SER A 12 9.85 20.99 -33.99
N GLY A 13 10.45 22.18 -34.19
CA GLY A 13 11.04 22.97 -33.10
C GLY A 13 10.02 23.37 -32.02
N THR A 14 8.82 23.77 -32.43
CA THR A 14 7.74 24.17 -31.49
C THR A 14 7.20 22.97 -30.71
N ALA A 15 7.08 21.80 -31.35
CA ALA A 15 6.64 20.58 -30.69
C ALA A 15 7.68 20.09 -29.65
N VAL A 16 8.97 20.23 -29.96
CA VAL A 16 10.04 19.91 -29.01
C VAL A 16 10.02 20.85 -27.81
N THR A 17 9.78 22.14 -28.00
CA THR A 17 9.68 23.09 -26.87
C THR A 17 8.46 22.84 -26.00
N GLU A 18 7.32 22.48 -26.60
CA GLU A 18 6.10 22.13 -25.84
C GLU A 18 6.34 20.87 -25.01
N LEU A 19 6.89 19.82 -25.62
CA LEU A 19 7.23 18.58 -24.90
C LEU A 19 8.24 18.84 -23.78
N ALA A 20 9.27 19.67 -24.02
CA ALA A 20 10.28 19.98 -23.01
C ALA A 20 9.70 20.65 -21.76
N VAL A 21 8.64 21.46 -21.92
CA VAL A 21 7.96 22.13 -20.79
C VAL A 21 6.92 21.22 -20.14
N CYS A 22 6.17 20.45 -20.92
CA CYS A 22 5.10 19.59 -20.39
C CYS A 22 5.64 18.30 -19.74
N LEU A 23 6.72 17.72 -20.28
CA LEU A 23 7.23 16.42 -19.85
C LEU A 23 7.65 16.38 -18.37
N PRO A 24 8.38 17.38 -17.81
CA PRO A 24 8.70 17.38 -16.38
C PRO A 24 7.45 17.33 -15.48
N VAL A 25 6.41 18.10 -15.82
CA VAL A 25 5.16 18.15 -15.05
C VAL A 25 4.41 16.81 -15.14
N LEU A 26 4.31 16.24 -16.34
CA LEU A 26 3.68 14.93 -16.54
C LEU A 26 4.43 13.83 -15.80
N VAL A 27 5.76 13.82 -15.87
CA VAL A 27 6.59 12.84 -15.16
C VAL A 27 6.37 12.96 -13.65
N LEU A 28 6.39 14.17 -13.08
CA LEU A 28 6.13 14.37 -11.65
C LEU A 28 4.74 13.86 -11.23
N ILE A 29 3.70 14.19 -11.99
CA ILE A 29 2.33 13.73 -11.71
C ILE A 29 2.27 12.20 -11.80
N THR A 30 2.84 11.60 -12.84
CA THR A 30 2.82 10.13 -13.00
C THR A 30 3.53 9.44 -11.84
N LEU A 31 4.70 9.90 -11.44
CA LEU A 31 5.43 9.35 -10.28
C LEU A 31 4.65 9.53 -8.98
N ALA A 32 4.03 10.69 -8.76
CA ALA A 32 3.16 10.92 -7.61
C ALA A 32 1.94 9.99 -7.60
N THR A 33 1.34 9.72 -8.77
CA THR A 33 0.22 8.78 -8.88
C THR A 33 0.64 7.34 -8.61
N ILE A 34 1.79 6.90 -9.14
CA ILE A 34 2.35 5.56 -8.89
C ILE A 34 2.58 5.37 -7.39
N GLU A 35 3.21 6.35 -6.75
CA GLU A 35 3.47 6.33 -5.31
C GLU A 35 2.17 6.29 -4.50
N SER A 36 1.18 7.11 -4.87
CA SER A 36 -0.13 7.14 -4.21
C SER A 36 -0.87 5.80 -4.33
N CYS A 37 -0.88 5.20 -5.52
CA CYS A 37 -1.47 3.87 -5.74
C CYS A 37 -0.76 2.79 -4.93
N THR A 38 0.57 2.89 -4.78
CA THR A 38 1.35 1.97 -3.93
C THR A 38 0.89 2.04 -2.48
N MET A 39 0.72 3.25 -1.94
CA MET A 39 0.24 3.43 -0.57
C MET A 39 -1.21 2.95 -0.37
N LEU A 40 -2.07 3.12 -1.39
CA LEU A 40 -3.43 2.57 -1.37
C LEU A 40 -3.42 1.03 -1.35
N HIS A 41 -2.58 0.40 -2.18
CA HIS A 41 -2.42 -1.06 -2.14
C HIS A 41 -1.87 -1.55 -0.79
N LEU A 42 -0.94 -0.82 -0.18
CA LEU A 42 -0.45 -1.13 1.17
C LEU A 42 -1.58 -1.07 2.19
N GLN A 43 -2.41 -0.01 2.19
CA GLN A 43 -3.57 0.08 3.08
C GLN A 43 -4.53 -1.09 2.91
N GLN A 44 -4.80 -1.50 1.67
CA GLN A 44 -5.70 -2.61 1.39
C GLN A 44 -5.13 -3.94 1.90
N ARG A 45 -3.84 -4.21 1.66
CA ARG A 45 -3.15 -5.40 2.18
C ARG A 45 -3.24 -5.46 3.71
N LEU A 46 -2.93 -4.36 4.41
CA LEU A 46 -3.04 -4.29 5.88
C LEU A 46 -4.47 -4.56 6.36
N LYS A 47 -5.48 -3.99 5.69
CA LYS A 47 -6.89 -4.18 6.07
C LYS A 47 -7.35 -5.61 5.85
N THR A 48 -6.99 -6.23 4.72
CA THR A 48 -7.31 -7.62 4.41
C THR A 48 -6.62 -8.57 5.38
N THR A 49 -5.33 -8.36 5.68
CA THR A 49 -4.62 -9.17 6.67
C THR A 49 -5.23 -9.05 8.06
N ALA A 50 -5.56 -7.83 8.51
CA ALA A 50 -6.23 -7.63 9.80
C ALA A 50 -7.56 -8.39 9.89
N PHE A 51 -8.32 -8.44 8.78
CA PHE A 51 -9.58 -9.17 8.72
C PHE A 51 -9.38 -10.69 8.81
N GLU A 52 -8.47 -11.26 8.02
CA GLU A 52 -8.21 -12.71 8.06
C GLU A 52 -7.61 -13.16 9.40
N ALA A 53 -6.75 -12.32 10.00
CA ALA A 53 -6.20 -12.57 11.32
C ALA A 53 -7.27 -12.49 12.42
N ALA A 54 -8.16 -11.48 12.37
CA ALA A 54 -9.29 -11.39 13.29
C ALA A 54 -10.22 -12.60 13.16
N ARG A 55 -10.47 -13.05 11.91
CA ARG A 55 -11.29 -14.24 11.62
C ARG A 55 -10.71 -15.51 12.23
N VAL A 56 -9.39 -15.67 12.23
CA VAL A 56 -8.73 -16.81 12.88
C VAL A 56 -8.80 -16.70 14.41
N GLY A 57 -8.75 -15.48 14.95
CA GLY A 57 -8.80 -15.23 16.39
C GLY A 57 -10.17 -15.44 17.04
N ILE A 58 -11.26 -15.23 16.30
CA ILE A 58 -12.63 -15.42 16.82
C ILE A 58 -13.07 -16.89 16.92
N VAL A 59 -12.27 -17.83 16.37
CA VAL A 59 -12.60 -19.25 16.41
C VAL A 59 -12.37 -19.81 17.82
N PRO A 60 -13.31 -20.58 18.39
CA PRO A 60 -13.12 -21.21 19.70
C PRO A 60 -11.81 -22.00 19.79
N GLY A 61 -11.00 -21.72 20.82
CA GLY A 61 -9.71 -22.37 21.03
C GLY A 61 -8.55 -21.78 20.21
N ALA A 62 -8.77 -20.67 19.48
CA ALA A 62 -7.70 -19.92 18.85
C ALA A 62 -6.68 -19.42 19.88
N LYS A 63 -5.40 -19.48 19.51
CA LYS A 63 -4.27 -19.02 20.31
C LYS A 63 -3.61 -17.80 19.65
N PRO A 64 -2.89 -16.95 20.40
CA PRO A 64 -2.17 -15.80 19.83
C PRO A 64 -1.27 -16.20 18.65
N VAL A 65 -0.55 -17.32 18.78
CA VAL A 65 0.35 -17.85 17.73
C VAL A 65 -0.37 -18.15 16.41
N ASN A 66 -1.66 -18.53 16.44
CA ASN A 66 -2.43 -18.77 15.22
C ASN A 66 -2.67 -17.46 14.48
N VAL A 67 -2.98 -16.38 15.21
CA VAL A 67 -3.25 -15.06 14.65
C VAL A 67 -1.95 -14.44 14.13
N GLU A 68 -0.86 -14.54 14.89
CA GLU A 68 0.48 -14.08 14.48
C GLU A 68 0.93 -14.77 13.19
N TYR A 69 0.86 -16.11 13.16
CA TYR A 69 1.23 -16.89 11.99
C TYR A 69 0.43 -16.50 10.74
N GLN A 70 -0.88 -16.25 10.87
CA GLN A 70 -1.71 -15.81 9.75
C GLN A 70 -1.34 -14.41 9.27
N CYS A 71 -1.04 -13.49 10.18
CA CYS A 71 -0.55 -12.16 9.82
C CYS A 71 0.79 -12.23 9.07
N GLU A 72 1.77 -12.95 9.62
CA GLU A 72 3.11 -13.10 9.03
C GLU A 72 3.01 -13.73 7.65
N LEU A 73 2.27 -14.85 7.52
CA LEU A 73 2.06 -15.52 6.25
C LEU A 73 1.51 -14.58 5.18
N LEU A 74 0.49 -13.77 5.49
CA LEU A 74 -0.11 -12.87 4.51
C LEU A 74 0.78 -11.67 4.18
N LEU A 75 1.42 -11.06 5.18
CA LEU A 75 2.26 -9.88 4.99
C LEU A 75 3.54 -10.22 4.24
N ASP A 76 4.14 -11.38 4.51
CA ASP A 76 5.31 -11.88 3.81
C ASP A 76 4.98 -12.23 2.35
N ASN A 77 3.85 -12.91 2.11
CA ASN A 77 3.38 -13.19 0.75
C ASN A 77 3.08 -11.90 -0.04
N HIS A 78 2.65 -10.85 0.65
CA HIS A 78 2.46 -9.53 0.05
C HIS A 78 3.74 -8.70 -0.07
N GLY A 79 4.87 -9.17 0.47
CA GLY A 79 6.14 -8.45 0.49
C GLY A 79 6.09 -7.15 1.28
N VAL A 80 5.25 -7.06 2.32
CA VAL A 80 5.17 -5.89 3.20
C VAL A 80 6.33 -5.90 4.18
N GLN A 81 7.06 -4.79 4.28
CA GLN A 81 8.24 -4.67 5.12
C GLN A 81 7.96 -3.84 6.38
N GLY A 82 8.61 -4.19 7.49
CA GLY A 82 8.56 -3.40 8.73
C GLY A 82 7.15 -3.25 9.29
N TYR A 83 6.42 -4.36 9.40
CA TYR A 83 5.08 -4.40 9.95
C TYR A 83 5.05 -4.75 11.43
N SER A 84 3.96 -4.38 12.10
CA SER A 84 3.65 -4.72 13.49
C SER A 84 2.20 -5.13 13.60
N VAL A 85 1.93 -6.18 14.38
CA VAL A 85 0.59 -6.71 14.63
C VAL A 85 0.28 -6.55 16.11
N THR A 86 -0.90 -6.05 16.43
CA THR A 86 -1.41 -6.01 17.80
C THR A 86 -2.83 -6.59 17.84
N MET A 87 -3.15 -7.24 18.96
CA MET A 87 -4.43 -7.89 19.21
C MET A 87 -5.05 -7.31 20.48
N ASP A 88 -6.38 -7.15 20.46
CA ASP A 88 -7.16 -6.71 21.60
C ASP A 88 -8.49 -7.48 21.65
N PRO A 89 -8.72 -8.35 22.67
CA PRO A 89 -7.78 -8.73 23.75
C PRO A 89 -6.49 -9.39 23.23
N ALA A 90 -5.39 -9.27 23.99
CA ALA A 90 -4.09 -9.81 23.58
C ALA A 90 -4.07 -11.35 23.45
N ASN A 91 -5.01 -12.04 24.09
CA ASN A 91 -5.16 -13.49 23.99
C ASN A 91 -6.57 -13.85 23.50
N PRO A 92 -6.74 -14.36 22.27
CA PRO A 92 -8.05 -14.76 21.74
C PRO A 92 -8.69 -15.93 22.50
N SER A 93 -7.90 -16.74 23.24
CA SER A 93 -8.46 -17.85 24.02
C SER A 93 -9.33 -17.42 25.20
N THR A 94 -9.34 -16.13 25.55
CA THR A 94 -10.16 -15.58 26.63
C THR A 94 -11.49 -15.01 26.16
N LEU A 95 -11.79 -15.10 24.86
CA LEU A 95 -13.03 -14.60 24.29
C LEU A 95 -14.19 -15.55 24.61
N ASP A 96 -15.28 -14.99 25.11
CA ASP A 96 -16.57 -15.66 25.18
C ASP A 96 -17.38 -15.38 23.90
N GLN A 97 -18.36 -16.22 23.62
CA GLN A 97 -19.24 -16.05 22.45
C GLN A 97 -19.90 -14.66 22.49
N GLY A 98 -19.76 -13.90 21.39
CA GLY A 98 -20.27 -12.54 21.26
C GLY A 98 -19.30 -11.43 21.69
N ASP A 99 -18.15 -11.75 22.30
CA ASP A 99 -17.11 -10.76 22.60
C ASP A 99 -16.45 -10.21 21.33
N TYR A 100 -15.95 -8.99 21.39
CA TYR A 100 -15.24 -8.38 20.26
C TYR A 100 -13.74 -8.68 20.33
N PHE A 101 -13.20 -9.15 19.20
CA PHE A 101 -11.78 -9.32 18.98
C PHE A 101 -11.30 -8.38 17.88
N THR A 102 -10.30 -7.56 18.20
CA THR A 102 -9.75 -6.54 17.32
C THR A 102 -8.30 -6.86 16.98
N VAL A 103 -8.00 -6.92 15.69
CA VAL A 103 -6.62 -7.01 15.20
C VAL A 103 -6.25 -5.71 14.50
N THR A 104 -5.10 -5.16 14.87
CA THR A 104 -4.52 -3.97 14.26
C THR A 104 -3.19 -4.33 13.61
N VAL A 105 -3.06 -4.01 12.33
CA VAL A 105 -1.83 -4.22 11.57
C VAL A 105 -1.32 -2.87 11.09
N SER A 106 -0.04 -2.60 11.33
CA SER A 106 0.61 -1.36 10.93
C SER A 106 1.89 -1.63 10.16
N ALA A 107 2.26 -0.75 9.23
CA ALA A 107 3.52 -0.81 8.51
C ALA A 107 4.01 0.60 8.15
N SER A 108 5.34 0.77 8.11
CA SER A 108 5.96 2.02 7.66
C SER A 108 5.88 2.15 6.13
N CYS A 109 5.55 3.34 5.62
CA CYS A 109 5.48 3.59 4.18
C CYS A 109 6.86 3.66 3.52
N GLY A 110 7.90 4.10 4.23
CA GLY A 110 9.26 4.24 3.71
C GLY A 110 9.81 2.98 3.03
N PRO A 111 9.94 1.84 3.73
CA PRO A 111 10.46 0.59 3.14
C PRO A 111 9.50 -0.05 2.13
N ASN A 112 8.24 0.40 2.08
CA ASN A 112 7.22 -0.10 1.15
C ASN A 112 6.96 0.87 -0.03
N SER A 113 7.81 1.89 -0.20
CA SER A 113 7.72 2.86 -1.29
C SER A 113 8.36 2.33 -2.58
N LEU A 114 7.82 2.73 -3.73
CA LEU A 114 8.41 2.41 -5.04
C LEU A 114 9.23 3.56 -5.62
N VAL A 115 8.89 4.81 -5.31
CA VAL A 115 9.56 6.00 -5.88
C VAL A 115 10.42 6.72 -4.83
N GLY A 116 10.94 5.99 -3.84
CA GLY A 116 11.92 6.49 -2.88
C GLY A 116 11.35 7.32 -1.72
N GLY A 117 10.05 7.23 -1.46
CA GLY A 117 9.43 7.70 -0.22
C GLY A 117 9.29 9.22 -0.07
N TRP A 118 9.68 10.00 -1.06
CA TRP A 118 9.59 11.47 -1.12
C TRP A 118 8.28 12.10 -0.60
N ILE A 119 7.13 11.42 -0.70
CA ILE A 119 5.82 11.94 -0.24
C ILE A 119 5.40 11.35 1.11
N TYR A 120 5.71 10.07 1.37
CA TYR A 120 5.12 9.29 2.48
C TYR A 120 6.14 8.62 3.40
N ALA A 121 7.45 8.82 3.23
CA ALA A 121 8.50 8.04 3.92
C ALA A 121 8.30 7.92 5.44
N ASP A 122 7.97 9.04 6.10
CA ASP A 122 7.82 9.10 7.55
C ASP A 122 6.41 8.73 8.05
N LYS A 123 5.52 8.27 7.15
CA LYS A 123 4.17 7.85 7.51
C LYS A 123 4.15 6.38 7.91
N ILE A 124 3.34 6.10 8.92
CA ILE A 124 2.97 4.74 9.32
C ILE A 124 1.49 4.57 8.99
N LEU A 125 1.17 3.55 8.22
CA LEU A 125 -0.21 3.17 7.95
C LEU A 125 -0.64 2.12 8.96
N SER A 126 -1.81 2.31 9.55
CA SER A 126 -2.40 1.40 10.51
C SER A 126 -3.85 1.11 10.13
N LYS A 127 -4.24 -0.16 10.15
CA LYS A 127 -5.61 -0.61 9.90
C LYS A 127 -6.02 -1.63 10.94
N SER A 128 -7.24 -1.44 11.45
CA SER A 128 -7.84 -2.31 12.45
C SER A 128 -9.13 -2.93 11.93
N VAL A 129 -9.42 -4.14 12.36
CA VAL A 129 -10.68 -4.86 12.13
C VAL A 129 -11.13 -5.45 13.44
N SER A 130 -12.41 -5.32 13.76
CA SER A 130 -13.04 -5.94 14.92
C SER A 130 -14.14 -6.88 14.47
N LEU A 131 -14.16 -8.10 15.00
CA LEU A 131 -15.16 -9.14 14.72
C LEU A 131 -15.69 -9.70 16.04
N SER A 132 -16.95 -10.14 16.07
CA SER A 132 -17.54 -10.82 17.22
C SER A 132 -17.15 -12.30 17.23
N ALA A 133 -16.78 -12.82 18.39
CA ALA A 133 -16.46 -14.22 18.65
C ALA A 133 -17.66 -15.13 18.39
N GLU A 134 -17.40 -16.29 17.79
CA GLU A 134 -18.40 -17.33 17.46
C GLU A 134 -18.78 -18.20 18.66
#